data_AF-A0A1X7L5S3-F1
#
_entry.id   AF-A0A1X7L5S3-F1
#
_cell.length_a   1.000
_cell.length_b   1.000
_cell.length_c   1.000
_cell.angle_alpha   90.00
_cell.angle_beta   90.00
_cell.angle_gamma   90.00
#
_symmetry.space_group_name_H-M   'P 1'
#
loop_
_entity.id
_entity.type
_entity.pdbx_description
1 polymer ?
#
loop_
_entity_poly.entity_id
_entity_poly.type
_entity_poly.pdbx_seq_one_letter_code
_entity_poly.pdbx_strand_id
1 'polypeptide(L)'
;MVVGADDKDTMKLNLLRDQVPPSVKDMAMDMTSGRSGYRTVDDRGEPSWAFYRSTSSGLSLAVIYPNSAVSALVRSLTYRLLVVSVLSILAISLAIAVTYRGIDRPLRAVAALAERVGRGDLSVDLESVGYNCKDSLGAMIKALSSMVDGLKGTVRGIYSQSEMIASSAEGLSSLSDQSSDGSERVLRSIMEISALAEENSAALEQTNAGVEEVSSSTTMVADSSVQGAEAADSASRTSQEAVAMVVQVIN
;
A
#
# COMPACT_ATOMS: atom_id res chain seq x y z
N MET A 1 -26.61 -13.51 85.54
CA MET A 1 -25.23 -13.00 85.67
C MET A 1 -24.29 -14.06 85.16
N VAL A 2 -23.66 -13.85 84.00
CA VAL A 2 -22.40 -14.53 83.66
C VAL A 2 -21.41 -13.43 83.33
N VAL A 3 -20.41 -13.41 84.17
CA VAL A 3 -19.24 -12.53 84.18
C VAL A 3 -18.24 -13.13 83.20
N GLY A 4 -17.62 -12.28 82.39
CA GLY A 4 -16.53 -12.68 81.50
C GLY A 4 -15.31 -13.17 82.27
N ALA A 5 -14.45 -13.92 81.58
CA ALA A 5 -13.31 -14.65 82.11
C ALA A 5 -12.21 -13.76 82.73
N ASP A 6 -12.40 -13.28 83.95
CA ASP A 6 -11.32 -13.01 84.90
C ASP A 6 -11.87 -13.02 86.34
N ASP A 7 -11.18 -13.74 87.24
CA ASP A 7 -11.70 -14.23 88.54
C ASP A 7 -11.79 -13.15 89.64
N LYS A 8 -11.86 -11.86 89.26
CA LYS A 8 -11.90 -10.74 90.23
C LYS A 8 -13.08 -9.77 90.10
N ASP A 9 -13.96 -9.92 89.12
CA ASP A 9 -15.07 -8.97 88.87
C ASP A 9 -16.48 -9.57 89.03
N THR A 10 -16.73 -10.31 90.12
CA THR A 10 -18.10 -10.80 90.44
C THR A 10 -18.87 -9.81 91.32
N MET A 11 -19.53 -8.82 90.72
CA MET A 11 -20.48 -7.94 91.43
C MET A 11 -21.80 -8.66 91.73
N LYS A 12 -22.15 -8.86 93.01
CA LYS A 12 -23.51 -9.21 93.45
C LYS A 12 -24.41 -7.97 93.44
N LEU A 13 -24.85 -7.54 92.26
CA LEU A 13 -25.75 -6.39 92.11
C LEU A 13 -27.21 -6.85 92.00
N ASN A 14 -28.08 -6.30 92.85
CA ASN A 14 -29.51 -6.63 92.89
C ASN A 14 -30.29 -5.63 92.03
N LEU A 15 -30.41 -5.92 90.73
CA LEU A 15 -30.91 -5.03 89.66
C LEU A 15 -32.38 -4.57 89.79
N LEU A 16 -33.10 -5.01 90.83
CA LEU A 16 -34.49 -4.62 91.10
C LEU A 16 -34.62 -3.53 92.18
N ARG A 17 -33.52 -3.12 92.84
CA ARG A 17 -33.56 -2.14 93.95
C ARG A 17 -32.69 -0.90 93.77
N ASP A 18 -31.60 -0.94 93.02
CA ASP A 18 -30.77 0.24 92.77
C ASP A 18 -31.22 1.02 91.53
N GLN A 19 -30.85 2.30 91.42
CA GLN A 19 -31.18 3.16 90.28
C GLN A 19 -30.40 2.71 89.03
N VAL A 20 -30.91 1.66 88.38
CA VAL A 20 -30.38 1.13 87.13
C VAL A 20 -31.10 1.82 85.95
N PRO A 21 -30.41 2.13 84.84
CA PRO A 21 -31.03 2.74 83.66
C PRO A 21 -32.32 1.99 83.22
N PRO A 22 -33.37 2.71 82.75
CA PRO A 22 -34.66 2.11 82.39
C PRO A 22 -34.54 0.91 81.44
N SER A 23 -33.57 0.96 80.52
CA SER A 23 -33.27 -0.11 79.56
C SER A 23 -32.86 -1.44 80.19
N VAL A 24 -32.19 -1.42 81.35
CA VAL A 24 -31.76 -2.64 82.07
C VAL A 24 -32.93 -3.25 82.84
N LYS A 25 -33.83 -2.40 83.36
CA LYS A 25 -35.01 -2.83 84.10
C LYS A 25 -36.00 -3.58 83.20
N ASP A 26 -36.23 -3.06 82.00
CA ASP A 26 -37.10 -3.71 81.00
C ASP A 26 -36.50 -5.04 80.53
N MET A 27 -35.16 -5.09 80.36
CA MET A 27 -34.45 -6.34 80.06
C MET A 27 -34.62 -7.37 81.19
N ALA A 28 -34.48 -6.96 82.45
CA ALA A 28 -34.67 -7.85 83.60
C ALA A 28 -36.12 -8.40 83.66
N MET A 29 -37.13 -7.56 83.36
CA MET A 29 -38.53 -8.00 83.27
C MET A 29 -38.74 -9.02 82.14
N ASP A 30 -38.21 -8.77 80.94
CA ASP A 30 -38.29 -9.70 79.82
C ASP A 30 -37.57 -11.04 80.10
N MET A 31 -36.44 -11.00 80.83
CA MET A 31 -35.73 -12.19 81.27
C MET A 31 -36.54 -13.02 82.27
N THR A 32 -37.16 -12.38 83.26
CA THR A 32 -37.99 -13.06 84.27
C THR A 32 -39.29 -13.62 83.71
N SER A 33 -39.80 -13.04 82.61
CA SER A 33 -40.97 -13.56 81.89
C SER A 33 -40.65 -14.71 80.93
N GLY A 34 -39.39 -15.20 80.91
CA GLY A 34 -38.98 -16.35 80.12
C GLY A 34 -38.76 -16.05 78.63
N ARG A 35 -38.73 -14.78 78.23
CA ARG A 35 -38.53 -14.38 76.82
C ARG A 35 -37.04 -14.35 76.49
N SER A 36 -36.69 -14.74 75.27
CA SER A 36 -35.36 -14.54 74.71
C SER A 36 -35.39 -13.37 73.74
N GLY A 37 -34.37 -12.52 73.75
CA GLY A 37 -34.31 -11.34 72.89
C GLY A 37 -32.97 -10.64 72.95
N TYR A 38 -32.91 -9.51 72.24
CA TYR A 38 -31.79 -8.58 72.32
C TYR A 38 -32.36 -7.18 72.57
N ARG A 39 -31.67 -6.37 73.37
CA ARG A 39 -31.98 -4.96 73.55
C ARG A 39 -30.70 -4.15 73.58
N THR A 40 -30.82 -2.88 73.19
CA THR A 40 -29.74 -1.92 73.41
C THR A 40 -29.87 -1.40 74.84
N VAL A 41 -28.80 -1.52 75.60
CA VAL A 41 -28.71 -1.12 77.00
C VAL A 41 -27.56 -0.13 77.11
N ASP A 42 -27.78 0.95 77.84
CA ASP A 42 -26.70 1.87 78.22
C ASP A 42 -25.90 1.24 79.36
N ASP A 43 -24.66 0.82 79.07
CA ASP A 43 -23.71 0.32 80.05
C ASP A 43 -22.67 1.41 80.32
N ARG A 44 -22.79 2.08 81.48
CA ARG A 44 -21.87 3.14 81.95
C ARG A 44 -21.66 4.32 80.97
N GLY A 45 -22.68 4.71 80.20
CA GLY A 45 -22.62 5.81 79.24
C GLY A 45 -22.26 5.37 77.81
N GLU A 46 -22.05 4.07 77.57
CA GLU A 46 -21.83 3.51 76.25
C GLU A 46 -23.00 2.61 75.80
N PRO A 47 -23.57 2.85 74.60
CA PRO A 47 -24.62 2.00 74.06
C PRO A 47 -24.06 0.61 73.78
N SER A 48 -24.66 -0.41 74.39
CA SER A 48 -24.22 -1.80 74.32
C SER A 48 -25.38 -2.72 73.94
N TRP A 49 -25.11 -3.77 73.17
CA TRP A 49 -26.12 -4.79 72.89
C TRP A 49 -26.12 -5.83 73.99
N ALA A 50 -27.27 -6.01 74.64
CA ALA A 50 -27.49 -7.03 75.64
C ALA A 50 -28.36 -8.14 75.05
N PHE A 51 -27.79 -9.33 74.95
CA PHE A 51 -28.50 -10.54 74.53
C PHE A 51 -28.88 -11.35 75.76
N TYR A 52 -30.13 -11.77 75.86
CA TYR A 52 -30.59 -12.54 77.00
C TYR A 52 -31.39 -13.77 76.59
N ARG A 53 -31.21 -14.85 77.36
CA ARG A 53 -31.92 -16.11 77.17
C ARG A 53 -32.23 -16.73 78.52
N SER A 54 -33.49 -17.16 78.68
CA SER A 54 -33.92 -17.95 79.84
C SER A 54 -33.65 -19.44 79.60
N THR A 55 -33.06 -20.10 80.58
CA THR A 55 -32.74 -21.53 80.57
C THR A 55 -33.86 -22.29 81.30
N SER A 56 -34.14 -23.54 80.92
CA SER A 56 -35.19 -24.37 81.52
C SER A 56 -35.03 -24.63 83.03
N SER A 57 -33.87 -24.28 83.61
CA SER A 57 -33.57 -24.34 85.04
C SER A 57 -33.96 -23.09 85.84
N GLY A 58 -34.66 -22.12 85.24
CA GLY A 58 -35.06 -20.87 85.90
C GLY A 58 -33.93 -19.81 85.98
N LEU A 59 -32.75 -20.12 85.46
CA LEU A 59 -31.63 -19.19 85.34
C LEU A 59 -31.69 -18.44 84.00
N SER A 60 -31.61 -17.11 84.06
CA SER A 60 -31.52 -16.26 82.87
C SER A 60 -30.08 -15.74 82.69
N LEU A 61 -29.55 -15.98 81.49
CA LEU A 61 -28.23 -15.55 81.06
C LEU A 61 -28.37 -14.25 80.27
N ALA A 62 -27.55 -13.25 80.58
CA ALA A 62 -27.41 -12.06 79.76
C ALA A 62 -25.93 -11.81 79.47
N VAL A 63 -25.62 -11.52 78.21
CA VAL A 63 -24.28 -11.13 77.74
C VAL A 63 -24.40 -9.74 77.16
N ILE A 64 -23.62 -8.80 77.69
CA ILE A 64 -23.57 -7.41 77.24
C ILE A 64 -22.31 -7.24 76.39
N TYR A 65 -22.49 -6.75 75.16
CA TYR A 65 -21.40 -6.51 74.24
C TYR A 65 -21.39 -5.01 73.84
N PRO A 66 -20.33 -4.26 74.15
CA PRO A 66 -20.30 -2.83 73.87
C PRO A 66 -20.24 -2.54 72.37
N ASN A 67 -21.04 -1.58 71.88
CA ASN A 67 -21.06 -1.24 70.45
C ASN A 67 -19.72 -0.65 70.00
N SER A 68 -18.94 -0.07 70.90
CA SER A 68 -17.58 0.41 70.66
C SER A 68 -16.63 -0.73 70.26
N ALA A 69 -16.73 -1.91 70.87
CA ALA A 69 -15.93 -3.08 70.51
C ALA A 69 -16.30 -3.65 69.12
N VAL A 70 -17.60 -3.73 68.80
CA VAL A 70 -18.07 -4.19 67.47
C VAL A 70 -17.68 -3.17 66.40
N SER A 71 -17.96 -1.88 66.62
CA SER A 71 -17.72 -0.83 65.64
C SER A 71 -16.24 -0.55 65.42
N ALA A 72 -15.38 -0.68 66.44
CA ALA A 72 -13.92 -0.58 66.26
C ALA A 72 -13.39 -1.71 65.36
N LEU A 73 -13.84 -2.95 65.59
CA LEU A 73 -13.48 -4.09 64.75
C LEU A 73 -13.97 -3.89 63.31
N VAL A 74 -15.24 -3.52 63.14
CA VAL A 74 -15.84 -3.24 61.82
C VAL A 74 -15.11 -2.09 61.11
N ARG A 75 -14.84 -0.97 61.78
CA ARG A 75 -14.18 0.20 61.19
C ARG A 75 -12.77 -0.11 60.71
N SER A 76 -12.02 -0.95 61.45
CA SER A 76 -10.69 -1.40 61.02
C SER A 76 -10.74 -2.27 59.76
N LEU A 77 -11.73 -3.16 59.66
CA LEU A 77 -11.98 -3.98 58.48
C LEU A 77 -12.43 -3.13 57.29
N THR A 78 -13.35 -2.18 57.51
CA THR A 78 -13.83 -1.26 56.47
C THR A 78 -12.68 -0.43 55.92
N TYR A 79 -11.80 0.11 56.76
CA TYR A 79 -10.64 0.88 56.30
C TYR A 79 -9.67 0.03 55.45
N ARG A 80 -9.39 -1.21 55.88
CA ARG A 80 -8.57 -2.14 55.09
C ARG A 80 -9.19 -2.45 53.73
N LEU A 81 -10.50 -2.71 53.68
CA LEU A 81 -11.22 -2.92 52.43
C LEU A 81 -11.17 -1.68 51.54
N LEU A 82 -11.34 -0.49 52.10
CA LEU A 82 -11.27 0.78 51.37
C LEU A 82 -9.88 0.99 50.75
N VAL A 83 -8.81 0.73 51.52
CA VAL A 83 -7.43 0.79 51.02
C VAL A 83 -7.21 -0.21 49.89
N VAL A 84 -7.68 -1.46 50.06
CA VAL A 84 -7.58 -2.48 49.00
C VAL A 84 -8.35 -2.04 47.75
N SER A 85 -9.57 -1.52 47.87
CA SER A 85 -10.36 -1.02 46.74
C SER A 85 -9.66 0.12 46.01
N VAL A 86 -9.10 1.08 46.74
CA VAL A 86 -8.36 2.21 46.15
C VAL A 86 -7.11 1.71 45.43
N LEU A 87 -6.35 0.80 46.04
CA LEU A 87 -5.18 0.18 45.42
C LEU A 87 -5.53 -0.60 44.16
N SER A 88 -6.65 -1.34 44.16
CA SER A 88 -7.14 -2.05 42.98
C SER A 88 -7.51 -1.09 41.84
N ILE A 89 -8.19 0.02 42.14
CA ILE A 89 -8.52 1.05 41.12
C ILE A 89 -7.23 1.65 40.54
N LEU A 90 -6.26 2.00 41.40
CA LEU A 90 -4.97 2.53 40.96
C LEU A 90 -4.22 1.53 40.08
N ALA A 91 -4.17 0.25 40.46
CA ALA A 91 -3.52 -0.81 39.68
C ALA A 91 -4.17 -0.98 38.29
N ILE A 92 -5.51 -0.98 38.22
CA ILE A 92 -6.24 -1.06 36.95
C ILE A 92 -5.95 0.17 36.08
N SER A 93 -5.98 1.36 36.67
CA SER A 93 -5.70 2.61 35.94
C SER A 93 -4.28 2.63 35.37
N LEU A 94 -3.30 2.13 36.12
CA LEU A 94 -1.92 2.02 35.68
C LEU A 94 -1.78 0.99 34.56
N ALA A 95 -2.42 -0.18 34.67
CA ALA A 95 -2.42 -1.21 33.63
C ALA A 95 -2.99 -0.66 32.31
N ILE A 96 -4.13 0.03 32.35
CA ILE A 96 -4.72 0.68 31.17
C ILE A 96 -3.75 1.71 30.57
N ALA A 97 -3.14 2.55 31.40
CA ALA A 97 -2.22 3.58 30.94
C ALA A 97 -0.95 3.00 30.28
N VAL A 98 -0.45 1.87 30.78
CA VAL A 98 0.71 1.16 30.20
C VAL A 98 0.33 0.51 28.88
N THR A 99 -0.79 -0.22 28.81
CA THR A 99 -1.25 -0.87 27.58
C THR A 99 -1.54 0.13 26.48
N TYR A 100 -2.22 1.24 26.81
CA TYR A 100 -2.55 2.29 25.84
C TYR A 100 -1.30 2.92 25.23
N ARG A 101 -0.27 3.20 26.06
CA ARG A 101 1.00 3.79 25.60
C ARG A 101 1.90 2.78 24.90
N GLY A 102 1.88 1.52 25.32
CA GLY A 102 2.77 0.48 24.80
C GLY A 102 2.27 -0.20 23.52
N ILE A 103 0.96 -0.28 23.31
CA ILE A 103 0.35 -1.07 22.22
C ILE A 103 -0.58 -0.21 21.36
N ASP A 104 -1.64 0.35 21.94
CA ASP A 104 -2.69 1.02 21.15
C ASP A 104 -2.18 2.24 20.38
N ARG A 105 -1.38 3.09 21.03
CA ARG A 105 -0.88 4.31 20.41
C ARG A 105 0.05 4.00 19.21
N PRO A 106 1.10 3.15 19.34
CA PRO A 106 1.91 2.80 18.18
C PRO A 106 1.12 2.03 17.11
N LEU A 107 0.20 1.14 17.49
CA LEU A 107 -0.61 0.39 16.52
C LEU A 107 -1.47 1.31 15.65
N ARG A 108 -2.09 2.34 16.23
CA ARG A 108 -2.84 3.36 15.48
C ARG A 108 -1.95 4.17 14.54
N ALA A 109 -0.73 4.51 14.97
CA ALA A 109 0.24 5.21 14.13
C ALA A 109 0.63 4.36 12.92
N VAL A 110 0.91 3.07 13.12
CA VAL A 110 1.24 2.15 12.02
C VAL A 110 0.06 1.96 11.08
N ALA A 111 -1.16 1.82 11.60
CA ALA A 111 -2.37 1.73 10.77
C ALA A 111 -2.56 2.98 9.88
N ALA A 112 -2.37 4.17 10.45
CA ALA A 112 -2.46 5.42 9.70
C ALA A 112 -1.37 5.54 8.62
N LEU A 113 -0.14 5.09 8.90
CA LEU A 113 0.94 5.06 7.91
C LEU A 113 0.65 4.05 6.79
N ALA A 114 0.17 2.85 7.13
CA ALA A 114 -0.23 1.84 6.15
C ALA A 114 -1.35 2.36 5.24
N GLU A 115 -2.31 3.10 5.79
CA GLU A 115 -3.38 3.73 5.00
C GLU A 115 -2.84 4.80 4.04
N ARG A 116 -1.87 5.62 4.47
CA ARG A 116 -1.19 6.60 3.59
C ARG A 116 -0.42 5.90 2.46
N VAL A 117 0.31 4.85 2.78
CA VAL A 117 1.02 4.02 1.79
C VAL A 117 0.03 3.39 0.81
N GLY A 118 -1.10 2.87 1.31
CA GLY A 118 -2.19 2.34 0.48
C GLY A 118 -2.83 3.38 -0.45
N ARG A 119 -2.78 4.66 -0.08
CA ARG A 119 -3.18 5.80 -0.94
C ARG A 119 -2.08 6.27 -1.89
N GLY A 120 -0.92 5.61 -1.92
CA GLY A 120 0.21 5.94 -2.79
C GLY A 120 1.17 6.99 -2.22
N ASP A 121 0.97 7.45 -0.97
CA ASP A 121 1.93 8.33 -0.31
C ASP A 121 3.08 7.50 0.26
N LEU A 122 4.14 7.36 -0.54
CA LEU A 122 5.37 6.69 -0.13
C LEU A 122 6.33 7.63 0.60
N SER A 123 5.99 8.90 0.83
CA SER A 123 6.85 9.86 1.54
C SER A 123 6.80 9.70 3.07
N VAL A 124 6.17 8.61 3.54
CA VAL A 124 6.06 8.29 4.95
C VAL A 124 7.42 7.95 5.56
N ASP A 125 7.63 8.45 6.77
CA ASP A 125 8.75 8.09 7.63
C ASP A 125 8.24 7.16 8.74
N LEU A 126 8.74 5.92 8.74
CA LEU A 126 8.36 4.92 9.73
C LEU A 126 9.24 4.99 11.00
N GLU A 127 10.37 5.69 10.95
CA GLU A 127 11.18 5.98 12.14
C GLU A 127 10.46 6.99 13.06
N SER A 128 9.57 7.83 12.50
CA SER A 128 8.78 8.80 13.26
C SER A 128 7.78 8.16 14.23
N VAL A 129 7.51 6.85 14.13
CA VAL A 129 6.68 6.10 15.09
C VAL A 129 7.41 5.98 16.45
N GLY A 130 8.74 6.11 16.48
CA GLY A 130 9.53 6.14 17.71
C GLY A 130 9.43 4.87 18.54
N TYR A 131 9.10 3.74 17.91
CA TYR A 131 8.86 2.46 18.58
C TYR A 131 10.05 1.52 18.39
N ASN A 132 10.91 1.44 19.41
CA ASN A 132 12.16 0.66 19.38
C ASN A 132 12.06 -0.69 20.11
N CYS A 133 10.84 -1.18 20.37
CA CYS A 133 10.65 -2.47 21.03
C CYS A 133 10.94 -3.62 20.04
N LYS A 134 11.61 -4.68 20.51
CA LYS A 134 11.96 -5.87 19.69
C LYS A 134 10.86 -6.95 19.75
N ASP A 135 9.60 -6.54 19.72
CA ASP A 135 8.46 -7.44 19.74
C ASP A 135 7.79 -7.53 18.36
N SER A 136 6.63 -8.20 18.31
CA SER A 136 5.86 -8.38 17.08
C SER A 136 5.45 -7.05 16.43
N LEU A 137 5.25 -5.98 17.21
CA LEU A 137 4.88 -4.67 16.68
C LEU A 137 6.08 -3.99 16.02
N GLY A 138 7.27 -4.08 16.65
CA GLY A 138 8.51 -3.63 16.04
C GLY A 138 8.84 -4.37 14.73
N ALA A 139 8.61 -5.69 14.69
CA ALA A 139 8.76 -6.47 13.47
C ALA A 139 7.80 -6.03 12.35
N MET A 140 6.55 -5.70 12.70
CA MET A 140 5.56 -5.20 11.75
C MET A 140 5.95 -3.83 11.16
N ILE A 141 6.45 -2.91 11.99
CA ILE A 141 6.97 -1.60 11.53
C ILE A 141 8.12 -1.79 10.53
N LYS A 142 9.07 -2.68 10.87
CA LYS A 142 10.21 -2.97 9.99
C LYS A 142 9.76 -3.57 8.65
N ALA A 143 8.83 -4.53 8.68
CA ALA A 143 8.27 -5.12 7.47
C ALA A 143 7.55 -4.09 6.60
N LEU A 144 6.76 -3.20 7.21
CA LEU A 144 6.12 -2.09 6.52
C LEU A 144 7.15 -1.15 5.88
N SER A 145 8.27 -0.88 6.56
CA SER A 145 9.36 -0.05 6.01
C SER A 145 9.97 -0.68 4.79
N SER A 146 10.33 -1.97 4.87
CA SER A 146 10.87 -2.69 3.72
C SER A 146 9.88 -2.75 2.54
N MET A 147 8.58 -2.84 2.81
CA MET A 147 7.55 -2.76 1.77
C MET A 147 7.52 -1.38 1.09
N VAL A 148 7.56 -0.30 1.86
CA VAL A 148 7.60 1.07 1.33
C VAL A 148 8.85 1.30 0.50
N ASP A 149 10.02 0.85 0.97
CA ASP A 149 11.28 0.99 0.23
C ASP A 149 11.27 0.17 -1.07
N GLY A 150 10.73 -1.05 -1.03
CA GLY A 150 10.51 -1.86 -2.22
C GLY A 150 9.59 -1.16 -3.23
N LEU A 151 8.47 -0.59 -2.77
CA LEU A 151 7.55 0.18 -3.63
C LEU A 151 8.23 1.41 -4.24
N LYS A 152 9.01 2.16 -3.46
CA LYS A 152 9.80 3.29 -3.98
C LYS A 152 10.77 2.85 -5.07
N GLY A 153 11.45 1.71 -4.86
CA GLY A 153 12.35 1.12 -5.84
C GLY A 153 11.63 0.78 -7.15
N THR A 154 10.48 0.11 -7.06
CA THR A 154 9.64 -0.22 -8.22
C THR A 154 9.18 1.03 -8.97
N VAL A 155 8.66 2.03 -8.27
CA VAL A 155 8.19 3.29 -8.90
C VAL A 155 9.34 4.04 -9.58
N ARG A 156 10.53 4.10 -8.97
CA ARG A 156 11.72 4.68 -9.61
C ARG A 156 12.13 3.91 -10.87
N GLY A 157 12.08 2.57 -10.82
CA GLY A 157 12.36 1.73 -11.99
C GLY A 157 11.38 1.99 -13.13
N ILE A 158 10.09 2.10 -12.84
CA ILE A 158 9.06 2.47 -13.83
C ILE A 158 9.37 3.85 -14.44
N TYR A 159 9.67 4.85 -13.60
CA TYR A 159 9.97 6.20 -14.08
C TYR A 159 11.18 6.22 -15.03
N SER A 160 12.28 5.57 -14.65
CA SER A 160 13.48 5.47 -15.50
C SER A 160 13.21 4.74 -16.81
N GLN A 161 12.41 3.67 -16.77
CA GLN A 161 12.04 2.95 -17.99
C GLN A 161 11.15 3.78 -18.91
N SER A 162 10.22 4.56 -18.35
CA SER A 162 9.38 5.50 -19.10
C SER A 162 10.20 6.61 -19.76
N GLU A 163 11.22 7.13 -19.08
CA GLU A 163 12.15 8.12 -19.65
C GLU A 163 12.95 7.54 -20.83
N MET A 164 13.44 6.30 -20.69
CA MET A 164 14.10 5.59 -21.79
C MET A 164 13.17 5.35 -22.98
N ILE A 165 11.90 4.99 -22.72
CA ILE A 165 10.89 4.82 -23.77
C ILE A 165 10.61 6.16 -24.47
N ALA A 166 10.47 7.26 -23.73
CA ALA A 166 10.26 8.59 -24.29
C ALA A 166 11.42 9.00 -25.20
N SER A 167 12.65 8.84 -24.73
CA SER A 167 13.85 9.09 -25.54
C SER A 167 13.92 8.20 -26.79
N SER A 168 13.54 6.92 -26.68
CA SER A 168 13.51 6.01 -27.83
C SER A 168 12.43 6.40 -28.83
N ALA A 169 11.28 6.90 -28.37
CA ALA A 169 10.21 7.38 -29.24
C ALA A 169 10.63 8.65 -30.00
N GLU A 170 11.36 9.56 -29.37
CA GLU A 170 11.97 10.72 -30.05
C GLU A 170 12.96 10.28 -31.13
N GLY A 171 13.84 9.32 -30.80
CA GLY A 171 14.77 8.74 -31.76
C GLY A 171 14.06 8.07 -32.94
N LEU A 172 12.98 7.33 -32.68
CA LEU A 172 12.18 6.69 -33.72
C LEU A 172 11.46 7.72 -34.60
N SER A 173 10.92 8.80 -34.02
CA SER A 173 10.30 9.88 -34.79
C SER A 173 11.30 10.53 -35.75
N SER A 174 12.50 10.84 -35.27
CA SER A 174 13.58 11.38 -36.11
C SER A 174 13.99 10.42 -37.23
N LEU A 175 14.03 9.12 -36.94
CA LEU A 175 14.30 8.10 -37.96
C LEU A 175 13.17 7.99 -38.99
N SER A 176 11.90 8.10 -38.57
CA SER A 176 10.75 8.13 -39.47
C SER A 176 10.78 9.34 -40.40
N ASP A 177 11.13 10.53 -39.89
CA ASP A 177 11.29 11.75 -40.71
C ASP A 177 12.41 11.56 -41.76
N GLN A 178 13.58 11.07 -41.33
CA GLN A 178 14.68 10.76 -42.25
C GLN A 178 14.31 9.71 -43.31
N SER A 179 13.52 8.70 -42.92
CA SER A 179 13.03 7.68 -43.84
C SER A 179 12.07 8.28 -44.86
N SER A 180 11.19 9.20 -44.45
CA SER A 180 10.26 9.90 -45.34
C SER A 180 11.03 10.73 -46.37
N ASP A 181 12.00 11.53 -45.91
CA ASP A 181 12.90 12.30 -46.79
C ASP A 181 13.68 11.39 -47.75
N GLY A 182 14.12 10.24 -47.27
CA GLY A 182 14.80 9.23 -48.07
C GLY A 182 13.91 8.66 -49.17
N SER A 183 12.68 8.29 -48.83
CA SER A 183 11.68 7.84 -49.79
C SER A 183 11.34 8.90 -50.84
N GLU A 184 11.26 10.18 -50.44
CA GLU A 184 11.03 11.28 -51.38
C GLU A 184 12.19 11.45 -52.36
N ARG A 185 13.44 11.33 -51.88
CA ARG A 185 14.63 11.33 -52.74
C ARG A 185 14.62 10.18 -53.74
N VAL A 186 14.25 8.97 -53.29
CA VAL A 186 14.13 7.80 -54.18
C VAL A 186 13.06 8.02 -55.24
N LEU A 187 11.89 8.57 -54.87
CA LEU A 187 10.84 8.92 -55.82
C LEU A 187 11.33 9.89 -56.89
N ARG A 188 12.06 10.94 -56.49
CA ARG A 188 12.65 11.89 -57.46
C ARG A 188 13.62 11.21 -58.42
N SER A 189 14.51 10.33 -57.92
CA SER A 189 15.42 9.57 -58.79
C SER A 189 14.67 8.64 -59.75
N ILE A 190 13.57 8.02 -59.32
CA ILE A 190 12.73 7.19 -60.21
C ILE A 190 12.11 8.05 -61.33
N MET A 191 11.61 9.24 -61.00
CA MET A 191 11.05 10.17 -61.99
C MET A 191 12.11 10.61 -63.01
N GLU A 192 13.33 10.90 -62.55
CA GLU A 192 14.46 11.25 -63.42
C GLU A 192 14.86 10.09 -64.34
N ILE A 193 14.93 8.86 -63.81
CA ILE A 193 15.18 7.65 -64.62
C ILE A 193 14.07 7.44 -65.66
N SER A 194 12.81 7.67 -65.31
CA SER A 194 11.70 7.56 -66.25
C SER A 194 11.83 8.57 -67.40
N ALA A 195 12.18 9.81 -67.10
CA ALA A 195 12.41 10.84 -68.11
C ALA A 195 13.61 10.48 -69.02
N LEU A 196 14.71 10.00 -68.44
CA LEU A 196 15.87 9.49 -69.19
C LEU A 196 15.49 8.30 -70.08
N ALA A 197 14.62 7.40 -69.61
CA ALA A 197 14.15 6.27 -70.39
C ALA A 197 13.28 6.72 -71.59
N GLU A 198 12.42 7.73 -71.40
CA GLU A 198 11.65 8.35 -72.49
C GLU A 198 12.57 9.02 -73.52
N GLU A 199 13.55 9.80 -73.08
CA GLU A 199 14.55 10.43 -73.94
C GLU A 199 15.35 9.39 -74.74
N ASN A 200 15.80 8.32 -74.07
CA ASN A 200 16.54 7.24 -74.72
C ASN A 200 15.68 6.47 -75.73
N SER A 201 14.38 6.29 -75.45
CA SER A 201 13.44 5.69 -76.41
C SER A 201 13.31 6.55 -77.67
N ALA A 202 13.15 7.86 -77.51
CA ALA A 202 13.08 8.79 -78.63
C ALA A 202 14.38 8.81 -79.45
N ALA A 203 15.54 8.79 -78.78
CA ALA A 203 16.85 8.71 -79.45
C ALA A 203 17.03 7.40 -80.23
N LEU A 204 16.53 6.27 -79.72
CA LEU A 204 16.53 5.00 -80.41
C LEU A 204 15.60 5.00 -81.64
N GLU A 205 14.41 5.59 -81.54
CA GLU A 205 13.52 5.78 -82.70
C GLU A 205 14.19 6.60 -83.80
N GLN A 206 14.84 7.71 -83.43
CA GLN A 206 15.59 8.53 -84.37
C GLN A 206 16.77 7.77 -85.00
N THR A 207 17.48 6.97 -84.20
CA THR A 207 18.58 6.13 -84.69
C THR A 207 18.08 5.08 -85.68
N ASN A 208 16.97 4.41 -85.39
CA ASN A 208 16.36 3.43 -86.30
C ASN A 208 15.96 4.09 -87.62
N ALA A 209 15.32 5.26 -87.58
CA ALA A 209 14.97 6.01 -88.79
C ALA A 209 16.22 6.37 -89.61
N GLY A 210 17.31 6.78 -88.97
CA GLY A 210 18.58 7.05 -89.64
C GLY A 210 19.20 5.79 -90.26
N VAL A 211 19.11 4.63 -89.60
CA VAL A 211 19.56 3.34 -90.15
C VAL A 211 18.73 2.94 -91.38
N GLU A 212 17.41 3.13 -91.35
CA GLU A 212 16.52 2.89 -92.50
C GLU A 212 16.89 3.79 -93.69
N GLU A 213 17.15 5.07 -93.46
CA GLU A 213 17.58 6.02 -94.49
C GLU A 213 18.93 5.64 -95.11
N VAL A 214 19.91 5.23 -94.27
CA VAL A 214 21.21 4.74 -94.74
C VAL A 214 21.05 3.45 -95.54
N SER A 215 20.20 2.53 -95.10
CA SER A 215 19.91 1.29 -95.82
C SER A 215 19.32 1.58 -97.20
N SER A 216 18.31 2.46 -97.29
CA SER A 216 17.70 2.90 -98.54
C SER A 216 18.72 3.56 -99.48
N SER A 217 19.54 4.46 -98.94
CA SER A 217 20.60 5.14 -99.70
C SER A 217 21.63 4.16 -100.24
N THR A 218 22.00 3.14 -99.46
CA THR A 218 22.93 2.09 -99.88
C THR A 218 22.35 1.27 -101.04
N THR A 219 21.06 0.93 -101.00
CA THR A 219 20.37 0.28 -102.12
C THR A 219 20.37 1.15 -103.37
N MET A 220 20.06 2.45 -103.26
CA MET A 220 20.11 3.37 -104.40
C MET A 220 21.51 3.49 -105.01
N VAL A 221 22.55 3.53 -104.17
CA VAL A 221 23.95 3.55 -104.62
C VAL A 221 24.33 2.25 -105.33
N ALA A 222 23.88 1.10 -104.81
CA ALA A 222 24.11 -0.20 -105.44
C ALA A 222 23.45 -0.25 -106.84
N ASP A 223 22.18 0.14 -106.96
CA ASP A 223 21.46 0.20 -108.23
C ASP A 223 22.13 1.16 -109.23
N SER A 224 22.55 2.33 -108.76
CA SER A 224 23.27 3.31 -109.57
C SER A 224 24.63 2.77 -110.04
N SER A 225 25.31 2.00 -109.20
CA SER A 225 26.59 1.35 -109.54
C SER A 225 26.40 0.26 -110.61
N VAL A 226 25.31 -0.51 -110.54
CA VAL A 226 24.95 -1.49 -111.58
C VAL A 226 24.67 -0.80 -112.91
N GLN A 227 23.83 0.25 -112.91
CA GLN A 227 23.56 1.03 -114.12
C GLN A 227 24.83 1.66 -114.70
N GLY A 228 25.72 2.18 -113.84
CA GLY A 228 27.01 2.72 -114.24
C GLY A 228 27.92 1.68 -114.88
N ALA A 229 27.95 0.46 -114.34
CA ALA A 229 28.70 -0.66 -114.91
C ALA A 229 28.15 -1.09 -116.28
N GLU A 230 26.83 -1.17 -116.45
CA GLU A 230 26.18 -1.47 -117.73
C GLU A 230 26.46 -0.40 -118.80
N ALA A 231 26.43 0.88 -118.40
CA ALA A 231 26.76 1.99 -119.27
C ALA A 231 28.24 1.97 -119.69
N ALA A 232 29.15 1.66 -118.75
CA ALA A 232 30.57 1.51 -119.04
C ALA A 232 30.85 0.33 -119.97
N ASP A 233 30.19 -0.81 -119.77
CA ASP A 233 30.29 -1.99 -120.65
C ASP A 233 29.79 -1.68 -122.06
N SER A 234 28.64 -1.01 -122.18
CA SER A 234 28.08 -0.56 -123.46
C SER A 234 29.03 0.39 -124.19
N ALA A 235 29.58 1.40 -123.49
CA ALA A 235 30.54 2.34 -124.05
C ALA A 235 31.85 1.66 -124.49
N SER A 236 32.32 0.66 -123.72
CA SER A 236 33.48 -0.17 -124.08
C SER A 236 33.22 -0.93 -125.38
N ARG A 237 32.05 -1.58 -125.52
CA ARG A 237 31.68 -2.31 -126.74
C ARG A 237 31.62 -1.40 -127.97
N THR A 238 30.95 -0.25 -127.86
CA THR A 238 30.90 0.74 -128.95
C THR A 238 32.29 1.27 -129.30
N SER A 239 33.16 1.48 -128.32
CA SER A 239 34.55 1.90 -128.56
C SER A 239 35.35 0.84 -129.33
N GLN A 240 35.17 -0.45 -128.98
CA GLN A 240 35.81 -1.56 -129.72
C GLN A 240 35.29 -1.67 -131.16
N GLU A 241 33.98 -1.52 -131.38
CA GLU A 241 33.38 -1.47 -132.72
C GLU A 241 33.94 -0.31 -133.55
N ALA A 242 34.05 0.89 -132.95
CA ALA A 242 34.64 2.05 -133.59
C ALA A 242 36.11 1.82 -133.98
N VAL A 243 36.91 1.22 -133.11
CA VAL A 243 38.31 0.86 -133.40
C VAL A 243 38.38 -0.16 -134.55
N ALA A 244 37.52 -1.18 -134.55
CA ALA A 244 37.47 -2.18 -135.61
C ALA A 244 37.12 -1.56 -136.98
N MET A 245 36.15 -0.62 -137.02
CA MET A 245 35.82 0.11 -138.25
C MET A 245 37.01 0.94 -138.76
N VAL A 246 37.73 1.63 -137.87
CA VAL A 246 38.94 2.40 -138.26
C VAL A 246 40.01 1.47 -138.86
N VAL A 247 40.24 0.30 -138.27
CA VAL A 247 41.19 -0.69 -138.80
C VAL A 247 40.76 -1.21 -140.17
N GLN A 248 39.46 -1.42 -140.40
CA GLN A 248 38.93 -1.89 -141.69
C GLN A 248 39.06 -0.83 -142.81
N VAL A 249 39.11 0.46 -142.49
CA VAL A 249 39.30 1.54 -143.48
C VAL A 249 40.78 1.72 -143.86
N ILE A 250 41.70 1.28 -143.01
CA ILE A 250 43.16 1.44 -143.21
C ILE A 250 43.77 0.28 -144.02
N ASN A 251 43.08 -0.86 -144.15
CA ASN A 251 43.44 -1.99 -145.03
C ASN A 251 42.60 -1.99 -146.32
#